data_AF-A0A3S3QFX3-F1
#
_entry.id   AF-A0A3S3QFX3-F1
#
_cell.length_a   1.000
_cell.length_b   1.000
_cell.length_c   1.000
_cell.angle_alpha   90.00
_cell.angle_beta   90.00
_cell.angle_gamma   90.00
#
_symmetry.space_group_name_H-M   'P 1'
#
loop_
_entity.id
_entity.type
_entity.pdbx_description
1 polymer ?
#
loop_
_entity_poly.entity_id
_entity_poly.type
_entity_poly.pdbx_seq_one_letter_code
_entity_poly.pdbx_strand_id
1 'polypeptide(L)'
;MLVAWGRANSLWPLLYGTSCCAIEMMSTGASRHDWARFGAEVARASARQADLIILAGTVVEKMSENLITLYEQMPAPKYVIAMGSCAISGGPFYYDSYSVVKGADRIIPVDVYIPGCPPRPEALFYGIMQLQEKIKKEGREIPWEIGDLVNSPFFDTFTETQQDWAALEEKKNQEMAEARERFKRENPDYKPPKPARLKKEKMPSPSQRKPAAKGISNWTLLQALQEKFPDLTVHDHPNATPKEVAELGTDYVLDLVVPKEQYKEVVQYLKEDKDLSLEMFIQLTCVDWKEYFDIVVHLLSVKDGHKLFLRCRVDKEEDGAEIETISDLYVGADWHEREVYDMFGVRFTDHPDMRRIYLKKDFPGHPLCKDFEDTSRVIVRPY
;
A
#
# COMPACT_ATOMS: atom_id res chain seq x y z
N MET A 1 17.87 -31.08 -26.11
CA MET A 1 18.50 -31.67 -24.91
C MET A 1 19.64 -30.80 -24.36
N LEU A 2 20.75 -30.57 -25.08
CA LEU A 2 21.88 -29.75 -24.55
C LEU A 2 21.54 -28.25 -24.36
N VAL A 3 20.84 -27.64 -25.33
CA VAL A 3 20.45 -26.21 -25.27
C VAL A 3 19.49 -25.94 -24.11
N ALA A 4 18.45 -26.77 -23.96
CA ALA A 4 17.50 -26.68 -22.85
C ALA A 4 18.17 -26.89 -21.48
N TRP A 5 19.15 -27.81 -21.41
CA TRP A 5 19.95 -27.99 -20.21
C TRP A 5 20.78 -26.74 -19.88
N GLY A 6 21.39 -26.10 -20.88
CA GLY A 6 22.14 -24.84 -20.69
C GLY A 6 21.24 -23.70 -20.19
N ARG A 7 20.06 -23.54 -20.80
CA ARG A 7 19.06 -22.51 -20.41
C ARG A 7 18.53 -22.72 -18.99
N ALA A 8 18.18 -23.95 -18.64
CA ALA A 8 17.61 -24.24 -17.32
C ALA A 8 18.62 -24.01 -16.18
N ASN A 9 19.92 -24.28 -16.40
CA ASN A 9 20.95 -24.14 -15.36
C ASN A 9 21.72 -22.82 -15.43
N SER A 10 21.28 -21.84 -16.22
CA SER A 10 21.89 -20.51 -16.32
C SER A 10 20.79 -19.45 -16.49
N LEU A 11 19.91 -19.36 -15.50
CA LEU A 11 18.80 -18.40 -15.50
C LEU A 11 19.25 -17.11 -14.84
N TRP A 12 19.39 -16.02 -15.58
CA TRP A 12 19.79 -14.74 -14.97
C TRP A 12 18.58 -13.85 -14.70
N PRO A 13 18.14 -13.69 -13.44
CA PRO A 13 16.99 -12.87 -13.11
C PRO A 13 17.30 -11.36 -13.24
N LEU A 14 16.37 -10.61 -13.81
CA LEU A 14 16.35 -9.16 -13.78
C LEU A 14 15.96 -8.70 -12.37
N LEU A 15 16.72 -7.75 -11.82
CA LEU A 15 16.43 -7.12 -10.55
C LEU A 15 15.16 -6.25 -10.65
N TYR A 16 14.01 -6.87 -10.42
CA TYR A 16 12.70 -6.20 -10.41
C TYR A 16 11.97 -6.41 -9.07
N GLY A 17 12.45 -5.72 -8.04
CA GLY A 17 11.86 -5.75 -6.71
C GLY A 17 11.06 -4.48 -6.42
N THR A 18 9.73 -4.59 -6.34
CA THR A 18 8.85 -3.41 -6.16
C THR A 18 8.30 -3.25 -4.74
N SER A 19 8.33 -4.29 -3.91
CA SER A 19 7.75 -4.25 -2.55
C SER A 19 8.41 -5.25 -1.59
N CYS A 20 7.70 -5.68 -0.54
CA CYS A 20 8.18 -6.62 0.48
C CYS A 20 8.68 -7.97 -0.07
N CYS A 21 8.15 -8.45 -1.20
CA CYS A 21 8.62 -9.69 -1.82
C CYS A 21 10.07 -9.59 -2.33
N ALA A 22 10.56 -8.36 -2.61
CA ALA A 22 11.95 -8.13 -2.97
C ALA A 22 12.91 -8.49 -1.83
N ILE A 23 12.50 -8.28 -0.58
CA ILE A 23 13.31 -8.63 0.61
C ILE A 23 13.44 -10.15 0.71
N GLU A 24 12.35 -10.89 0.48
CA GLU A 24 12.42 -12.35 0.43
C GLU A 24 13.23 -12.85 -0.78
N MET A 25 13.17 -12.16 -1.92
CA MET A 25 14.04 -12.46 -3.06
C MET A 25 15.52 -12.27 -2.73
N MET A 26 15.88 -11.19 -1.99
CA MET A 26 17.24 -10.98 -1.49
C MET A 26 17.66 -12.06 -0.49
N SER A 27 16.73 -12.54 0.34
CA SER A 27 16.94 -13.66 1.26
C SER A 27 17.26 -14.96 0.50
N THR A 28 16.59 -15.22 -0.64
CA THR A 28 16.91 -16.32 -1.58
C THR A 28 18.21 -16.12 -2.37
N GLY A 29 18.83 -14.95 -2.29
CA GLY A 29 20.19 -14.70 -2.75
C GLY A 29 21.26 -14.82 -1.65
N ALA A 30 20.85 -15.03 -0.40
CA ALA A 30 21.76 -15.04 0.75
C ALA A 30 22.36 -16.44 0.99
N SER A 31 23.33 -16.53 1.90
CA SER A 31 24.10 -17.76 2.14
C SER A 31 23.27 -18.96 2.61
N ARG A 32 22.15 -18.72 3.32
CA ARG A 32 21.29 -19.79 3.83
C ARG A 32 20.47 -20.43 2.72
N HIS A 33 19.97 -19.58 1.84
CA HIS A 33 19.09 -19.90 0.74
C HIS A 33 19.81 -19.38 -0.49
N ASP A 34 20.76 -20.15 -1.00
CA ASP A 34 21.66 -19.73 -2.08
C ASP A 34 21.19 -20.25 -3.45
N TRP A 35 20.51 -19.39 -4.22
CA TRP A 35 20.09 -19.71 -5.59
C TRP A 35 21.20 -19.74 -6.63
N ALA A 36 22.42 -19.34 -6.26
CA ALA A 36 23.56 -19.48 -7.14
C ALA A 36 23.86 -20.96 -7.44
N ARG A 37 23.60 -21.83 -6.46
CA ARG A 37 23.75 -23.29 -6.59
C ARG A 37 22.95 -23.90 -7.73
N PHE A 38 21.87 -23.25 -8.14
CA PHE A 38 20.99 -23.71 -9.21
C PHE A 38 21.17 -22.92 -10.51
N GLY A 39 22.24 -22.11 -10.61
CA GLY A 39 22.54 -21.33 -11.81
C GLY A 39 21.71 -20.05 -11.95
N ALA A 40 21.10 -19.58 -10.86
CA ALA A 40 20.35 -18.33 -10.79
C ALA A 40 21.13 -17.17 -10.13
N GLU A 41 22.46 -17.30 -10.08
CA GLU A 41 23.36 -16.46 -9.27
C GLU A 41 23.40 -15.00 -9.69
N VAL A 42 23.34 -14.73 -11.00
CA VAL A 42 23.61 -13.40 -11.52
C VAL A 42 22.31 -12.61 -11.69
N ALA A 43 21.92 -11.91 -10.63
CA ALA A 43 20.86 -10.93 -10.73
C ALA A 43 21.33 -9.72 -11.54
N ARG A 44 20.83 -9.57 -12.77
CA ARG A 44 21.24 -8.54 -13.72
C ARG A 44 20.47 -7.25 -13.45
N ALA A 45 21.17 -6.13 -13.50
CA ALA A 45 20.54 -4.80 -13.46
C ALA A 45 20.05 -4.33 -14.84
N SER A 46 20.53 -4.97 -15.93
CA SER A 46 20.15 -4.64 -17.30
C SER A 46 19.25 -5.72 -17.89
N ALA A 47 18.07 -5.32 -18.40
CA ALA A 47 17.14 -6.21 -19.09
C ALA A 47 17.77 -6.91 -20.31
N ARG A 48 18.72 -6.25 -21.00
CA ARG A 48 19.37 -6.79 -22.20
C ARG A 48 20.24 -8.03 -21.96
N GLN A 49 20.57 -8.31 -20.70
CA GLN A 49 21.39 -9.45 -20.28
C GLN A 49 20.62 -10.44 -19.42
N ALA A 50 19.32 -10.23 -19.20
CA ALA A 50 18.50 -11.05 -18.33
C ALA A 50 17.64 -12.02 -19.16
N ASP A 51 17.52 -13.25 -18.67
CA ASP A 51 16.70 -14.30 -19.29
C ASP A 51 15.39 -14.53 -18.51
N LEU A 52 15.33 -14.05 -17.27
CA LEU A 52 14.20 -14.22 -16.36
C LEU A 52 13.84 -12.86 -15.75
N ILE A 53 12.57 -12.53 -15.62
CA ILE A 53 12.11 -11.42 -14.78
C ILE A 53 11.25 -11.98 -13.64
N ILE A 54 11.63 -11.65 -12.40
CA ILE A 54 10.87 -12.04 -11.21
C ILE A 54 10.11 -10.80 -10.73
N LEU A 55 8.79 -10.84 -10.82
CA LEU A 55 7.92 -9.76 -10.36
C LEU A 55 7.75 -9.88 -8.85
N ALA A 56 8.70 -9.33 -8.10
CA ALA A 56 8.76 -9.44 -6.65
C ALA A 56 8.07 -8.25 -5.95
N GLY A 57 6.74 -8.17 -6.06
CA GLY A 57 5.93 -7.21 -5.33
C GLY A 57 4.70 -6.71 -6.09
N THR A 58 4.15 -5.59 -5.63
CA THR A 58 2.99 -4.97 -6.28
C THR A 58 3.38 -4.30 -7.60
N VAL A 59 2.51 -4.36 -8.59
CA VAL A 59 2.65 -3.62 -9.85
C VAL A 59 1.59 -2.53 -9.85
N VAL A 60 2.02 -1.27 -9.88
CA VAL A 60 1.11 -0.12 -9.96
C VAL A 60 0.87 0.27 -11.42
N GLU A 61 -0.28 0.86 -11.71
CA GLU A 61 -0.69 1.28 -13.07
C GLU A 61 0.38 2.15 -13.72
N LYS A 62 0.92 3.15 -12.99
CA LYS A 62 1.99 4.04 -13.47
C LYS A 62 3.31 3.32 -13.79
N MET A 63 3.53 2.13 -13.23
CA MET A 63 4.73 1.31 -13.49
C MET A 63 4.52 0.26 -14.58
N SER A 64 3.29 0.04 -15.03
CA SER A 64 2.95 -0.99 -16.03
C SER A 64 3.69 -0.78 -17.36
N GLU A 65 3.71 0.44 -17.89
CA GLU A 65 4.38 0.77 -19.16
C GLU A 65 5.90 0.56 -19.09
N ASN A 66 6.51 0.92 -17.96
CA ASN A 66 7.93 0.68 -17.72
C ASN A 66 8.24 -0.83 -17.66
N LEU A 67 7.34 -1.61 -17.05
CA LEU A 67 7.46 -3.06 -17.00
C LEU A 67 7.37 -3.68 -18.40
N ILE A 68 6.41 -3.26 -19.24
CA ILE A 68 6.31 -3.69 -20.65
C ILE A 68 7.61 -3.36 -21.37
N THR A 69 8.11 -2.14 -21.23
CA THR A 69 9.36 -1.69 -21.87
C THR A 69 10.55 -2.55 -21.47
N LEU A 70 10.69 -2.88 -20.18
CA LEU A 70 11.75 -3.76 -19.69
C LEU A 70 11.62 -5.17 -20.27
N TYR A 71 10.40 -5.72 -20.26
CA TYR A 71 10.13 -7.04 -20.80
C TYR A 71 10.41 -7.13 -22.30
N GLU A 72 10.08 -6.10 -23.08
CA GLU A 72 10.40 -6.01 -24.51
C GLU A 72 11.91 -5.93 -24.78
N GLN A 73 12.67 -5.28 -23.90
CA GLN A 73 14.12 -5.14 -24.04
C GLN A 73 14.89 -6.43 -23.71
N MET A 74 14.25 -7.41 -23.07
CA MET A 74 14.87 -8.70 -22.79
C MET A 74 15.02 -9.53 -24.07
N PRO A 75 16.19 -10.16 -24.28
CA PRO A 75 16.40 -11.06 -25.42
C PRO A 75 15.55 -12.32 -25.29
N ALA A 76 15.17 -12.91 -26.42
CA ALA A 76 14.61 -14.25 -26.43
C ALA A 76 15.72 -15.30 -26.25
N PRO A 77 15.52 -16.37 -25.45
CA PRO A 77 14.32 -16.72 -24.67
C PRO A 77 14.22 -15.96 -23.35
N LYS A 78 13.01 -15.48 -23.02
CA LYS A 78 12.71 -14.75 -21.78
C LYS A 78 11.56 -15.41 -21.02
N TYR A 79 11.67 -15.46 -19.70
CA TYR A 79 10.68 -16.08 -18.81
C TYR A 79 10.22 -15.11 -17.72
N VAL A 80 9.01 -15.30 -17.20
CA VAL A 80 8.40 -14.43 -16.17
C VAL A 80 7.92 -15.25 -14.98
N ILE A 81 8.35 -14.88 -13.78
CA ILE A 81 7.83 -15.41 -12.51
C ILE A 81 7.03 -14.33 -11.79
N ALA A 82 5.78 -14.59 -11.46
CA ALA A 82 5.01 -13.74 -10.56
C ALA A 82 5.23 -14.19 -9.11
N MET A 83 5.91 -13.36 -8.31
CA MET A 83 6.25 -13.68 -6.92
C MET A 83 5.38 -12.89 -5.95
N GLY A 84 4.50 -13.63 -5.27
CA GLY A 84 3.65 -13.12 -4.20
C GLY A 84 2.27 -12.66 -4.69
N SER A 85 1.31 -12.62 -3.76
CA SER A 85 -0.10 -12.39 -4.07
C SER A 85 -0.35 -11.04 -4.77
N CYS A 86 0.47 -10.02 -4.49
CA CYS A 86 0.37 -8.72 -5.15
C CYS A 86 0.66 -8.83 -6.67
N ALA A 87 1.68 -9.58 -7.07
CA ALA A 87 2.02 -9.76 -8.48
C ALA A 87 1.03 -10.69 -9.20
N ILE A 88 0.48 -11.68 -8.50
CA ILE A 88 -0.43 -12.68 -9.08
C ILE A 88 -1.83 -12.10 -9.31
N SER A 89 -2.39 -11.42 -8.32
CA SER A 89 -3.79 -11.00 -8.34
C SER A 89 -4.03 -9.61 -7.74
N GLY A 90 -3.01 -8.78 -7.50
CA GLY A 90 -3.14 -7.51 -6.76
C GLY A 90 -3.13 -7.68 -5.24
N GLY A 91 -3.28 -8.91 -4.73
CA GLY A 91 -3.09 -9.27 -3.33
C GLY A 91 -4.04 -8.52 -2.38
N PRO A 92 -3.58 -8.04 -1.21
CA PRO A 92 -4.42 -7.30 -0.28
C PRO A 92 -4.95 -5.98 -0.86
N PHE A 93 -4.36 -5.48 -1.94
CA PHE A 93 -4.76 -4.23 -2.60
C PHE A 93 -5.81 -4.43 -3.69
N TYR A 94 -6.33 -5.65 -3.87
CA TYR A 94 -7.24 -5.98 -4.98
C TYR A 94 -8.58 -5.23 -4.94
N TYR A 95 -9.14 -4.97 -3.75
CA TYR A 95 -10.44 -4.33 -3.58
C TYR A 95 -10.32 -2.81 -3.44
N ASP A 96 -9.48 -2.35 -2.52
CA ASP A 96 -9.51 -0.94 -2.08
C ASP A 96 -8.54 -0.03 -2.84
N SER A 97 -7.65 -0.57 -3.67
CA SER A 97 -6.61 0.22 -4.34
C SER A 97 -6.93 0.45 -5.82
N TYR A 98 -7.18 1.71 -6.19
CA TYR A 98 -7.37 2.13 -7.58
C TYR A 98 -6.06 2.13 -8.40
N SER A 99 -4.90 2.14 -7.75
CA SER A 99 -3.60 2.30 -8.41
C SER A 99 -2.89 0.98 -8.73
N VAL A 100 -3.37 -0.16 -8.23
CA VAL A 100 -2.69 -1.45 -8.31
C VAL A 100 -3.27 -2.27 -9.45
N VAL A 101 -2.39 -2.81 -10.29
CA VAL A 101 -2.77 -3.72 -11.36
C VAL A 101 -3.20 -5.04 -10.74
N LYS A 102 -4.41 -5.48 -11.09
CA LYS A 102 -5.03 -6.70 -10.57
C LYS A 102 -4.48 -7.96 -11.24
N GLY A 103 -3.18 -8.18 -11.08
CA GLY A 103 -2.41 -9.29 -11.64
C GLY A 103 -1.50 -8.86 -12.80
N ALA A 104 -0.24 -9.23 -12.71
CA ALA A 104 0.77 -8.91 -13.72
C ALA A 104 0.55 -9.60 -15.07
N ASP A 105 -0.19 -10.70 -15.08
CA ASP A 105 -0.54 -11.47 -16.29
C ASP A 105 -1.40 -10.68 -17.28
N ARG A 106 -2.01 -9.57 -16.82
CA ARG A 106 -2.71 -8.61 -17.68
C ARG A 106 -1.78 -7.72 -18.50
N ILE A 107 -0.51 -7.64 -18.10
CA ILE A 107 0.48 -6.75 -18.71
C ILE A 107 1.49 -7.58 -19.50
N ILE A 108 2.08 -8.61 -18.88
CA ILE A 108 3.08 -9.47 -19.48
C ILE A 108 2.75 -10.94 -19.21
N PRO A 109 3.03 -11.86 -20.14
CA PRO A 109 2.68 -13.27 -19.98
C PRO A 109 3.51 -13.91 -18.86
N VAL A 110 2.84 -14.49 -17.85
CA VAL A 110 3.51 -15.12 -16.70
C VAL A 110 3.70 -16.63 -16.90
N ASP A 111 4.92 -17.14 -16.67
CA ASP A 111 5.23 -18.57 -16.82
C ASP A 111 4.96 -19.40 -15.56
N VAL A 112 5.30 -18.85 -14.39
CA VAL A 112 5.18 -19.53 -13.09
C VAL A 112 4.68 -18.54 -12.03
N TYR A 113 3.71 -18.99 -11.24
CA TYR A 113 3.10 -18.23 -10.17
C TYR A 113 3.53 -18.79 -8.81
N ILE A 114 3.99 -17.92 -7.91
CA ILE A 114 4.47 -18.28 -6.57
C ILE A 114 3.59 -17.63 -5.50
N PRO A 115 2.68 -18.38 -4.86
CA PRO A 115 1.75 -17.81 -3.89
C PRO A 115 2.45 -17.45 -2.56
N GLY A 116 2.05 -16.32 -1.96
CA GLY A 116 2.51 -15.89 -0.63
C GLY A 116 2.48 -14.36 -0.43
N CYS A 117 2.50 -13.88 0.82
CA CYS A 117 2.48 -12.44 1.12
C CYS A 117 3.30 -12.09 2.39
N PRO A 118 4.65 -12.06 2.31
CA PRO A 118 5.47 -12.47 1.17
C PRO A 118 5.68 -14.00 1.15
N PRO A 119 5.98 -14.61 -0.03
CA PRO A 119 6.31 -16.03 -0.10
C PRO A 119 7.66 -16.28 0.57
N ARG A 120 7.78 -17.41 1.28
CA ARG A 120 9.05 -17.80 1.92
C ARG A 120 10.14 -18.06 0.88
N PRO A 121 11.43 -17.91 1.22
CA PRO A 121 12.54 -18.18 0.29
C PRO A 121 12.50 -19.58 -0.32
N GLU A 122 12.04 -20.58 0.43
CA GLU A 122 11.87 -21.96 -0.06
C GLU A 122 10.80 -22.08 -1.15
N ALA A 123 9.75 -21.26 -1.09
CA ALA A 123 8.71 -21.24 -2.13
C ALA A 123 9.24 -20.60 -3.42
N LEU A 124 10.09 -19.56 -3.31
CA LEU A 124 10.77 -18.98 -4.46
C LEU A 124 11.69 -20.01 -5.13
N PHE A 125 12.45 -20.77 -4.33
CA PHE A 125 13.27 -21.86 -4.84
C PHE A 125 12.49 -22.89 -5.63
N TYR A 126 11.40 -23.36 -5.04
CA TYR A 126 10.54 -24.32 -5.70
C TYR A 126 9.99 -23.77 -7.02
N GLY A 127 9.58 -22.50 -7.07
CA GLY A 127 9.15 -21.85 -8.30
C GLY A 127 10.24 -21.80 -9.38
N ILE A 128 11.50 -21.53 -9.00
CA ILE A 128 12.62 -21.58 -9.94
C ILE A 128 12.84 -23.00 -10.45
N MET A 129 12.81 -24.01 -9.58
CA MET A 129 12.94 -25.42 -9.99
C MET A 129 11.83 -25.84 -10.96
N GLN A 130 10.59 -25.41 -10.71
CA GLN A 130 9.46 -25.66 -11.61
C GLN A 130 9.68 -24.99 -12.98
N LEU A 131 10.22 -23.77 -13.01
CA LEU A 131 10.60 -23.11 -14.25
C LEU A 131 11.72 -23.90 -14.98
N GLN A 132 12.73 -24.37 -14.27
CA GLN A 132 13.79 -25.20 -14.85
C GLN A 132 13.24 -26.49 -15.46
N GLU A 133 12.27 -27.13 -14.81
CA GLU A 133 11.59 -28.30 -15.36
C GLU A 133 10.76 -27.98 -16.60
N LYS A 134 10.10 -26.81 -16.63
CA LYS A 134 9.39 -26.30 -17.81
C LYS A 134 10.36 -26.14 -18.98
N ILE A 135 11.49 -25.46 -18.76
CA ILE A 135 12.53 -25.22 -19.77
C ILE A 135 13.17 -26.52 -20.27
N LYS A 136 13.42 -27.49 -19.39
CA LYS A 136 13.99 -28.80 -19.78
C LYS A 136 13.09 -29.58 -20.74
N LYS A 137 11.77 -29.36 -20.70
CA LYS A 137 10.79 -29.97 -21.60
C LYS A 137 10.72 -29.26 -22.96
N GLU A 138 11.32 -28.07 -23.10
CA GLU A 138 11.33 -27.32 -24.35
C GLU A 138 12.32 -27.89 -25.38
N GLY A 139 11.96 -27.74 -26.66
CA GLY A 139 12.76 -28.17 -27.81
C GLY A 139 13.92 -27.23 -28.16
N ARG A 140 14.58 -27.49 -29.30
CA ARG A 140 15.63 -26.61 -29.84
C ARG A 140 15.04 -25.39 -30.55
N GLU A 141 13.94 -25.62 -31.26
CA GLU A 141 13.08 -24.59 -31.84
C GLU A 141 12.04 -24.22 -30.78
N ILE A 142 12.06 -22.96 -30.35
CA ILE A 142 10.94 -22.37 -29.64
C ILE A 142 10.18 -21.59 -30.71
N PRO A 143 8.97 -22.00 -31.14
CA PRO A 143 8.06 -21.03 -31.70
C PRO A 143 7.64 -20.15 -30.53
N TRP A 144 8.45 -19.12 -30.25
CA TRP A 144 8.03 -18.09 -29.30
C TRP A 144 6.96 -17.29 -30.02
N GLU A 145 5.71 -17.63 -29.73
CA GLU A 145 4.55 -16.85 -30.13
C GLU A 145 4.16 -16.00 -28.92
N ILE A 146 3.89 -14.72 -29.15
CA ILE A 146 3.29 -13.85 -28.15
C ILE A 146 1.91 -14.45 -27.87
N GLY A 147 1.76 -15.12 -26.72
CA GLY A 147 0.46 -15.59 -26.28
C GLY A 147 -0.49 -14.43 -26.06
N ASP A 148 -1.78 -14.65 -26.28
CA ASP A 148 -2.78 -13.65 -25.93
C ASP A 148 -2.77 -13.40 -24.42
N LEU A 149 -2.92 -12.13 -24.03
CA LEU A 149 -3.12 -11.77 -22.63
C LEU A 149 -4.35 -12.52 -22.09
N VAL A 150 -4.28 -12.94 -20.82
CA VAL A 150 -5.42 -13.59 -20.18
C VAL A 150 -6.51 -12.55 -19.96
N ASN A 151 -7.45 -12.48 -20.91
CA ASN A 151 -8.67 -11.69 -20.84
C ASN A 151 -9.73 -12.42 -19.99
N SER A 152 -9.33 -12.96 -18.84
CA SER A 152 -10.30 -13.54 -17.91
C SER A 152 -11.26 -12.44 -17.47
N PRO A 153 -12.59 -12.64 -17.56
CA PRO A 153 -13.55 -11.68 -17.05
C PRO A 153 -13.23 -11.39 -15.58
N PHE A 154 -13.34 -10.12 -15.18
CA PHE A 154 -13.25 -9.75 -13.77
C PHE A 154 -14.46 -10.36 -13.05
N PHE A 155 -14.22 -11.40 -12.26
CA PHE A 155 -15.19 -11.95 -11.33
C PHE A 155 -14.90 -11.36 -9.95
N ASP A 156 -15.84 -10.58 -9.43
CA ASP A 156 -15.80 -10.13 -8.04
C ASP A 156 -16.27 -11.28 -7.14
N THR A 157 -15.42 -12.29 -7.00
CA THR A 157 -15.72 -13.47 -6.19
C THR A 157 -15.95 -13.11 -4.73
N PHE A 158 -15.47 -11.96 -4.25
CA PHE A 158 -15.59 -11.59 -2.85
C PHE A 158 -16.96 -11.03 -2.52
N THR A 159 -17.49 -10.10 -3.30
CA THR A 159 -18.87 -9.65 -3.07
C THR A 159 -19.87 -10.79 -3.26
N GLU A 160 -19.66 -11.65 -4.26
CA GLU A 160 -20.46 -12.87 -4.45
C GLU A 160 -20.35 -13.81 -3.23
N THR A 161 -19.13 -14.13 -2.78
CA THR A 161 -18.91 -14.99 -1.60
C THR A 161 -19.49 -14.37 -0.33
N GLN A 162 -19.41 -13.05 -0.18
CA GLN A 162 -19.94 -12.32 0.98
C GLN A 162 -21.48 -12.36 0.99
N GLN A 163 -22.12 -12.21 -0.17
CA GLN A 163 -23.57 -12.38 -0.32
C GLN A 163 -23.99 -13.83 -0.04
N ASP A 164 -23.26 -14.81 -0.58
CA ASP A 164 -23.50 -16.24 -0.34
C ASP A 164 -23.35 -16.58 1.14
N TRP A 165 -22.31 -16.05 1.81
CA TRP A 165 -22.09 -16.23 3.24
C TRP A 165 -23.21 -15.59 4.05
N ALA A 166 -23.61 -14.36 3.73
CA ALA A 166 -24.71 -13.69 4.42
C ALA A 166 -26.02 -14.48 4.28
N ALA A 167 -26.33 -14.98 3.08
CA ALA A 167 -27.51 -15.80 2.82
C ALA A 167 -27.47 -17.15 3.56
N LEU A 168 -26.30 -17.80 3.61
CA LEU A 168 -26.10 -19.04 4.39
C LEU A 168 -26.23 -18.78 5.89
N GLU A 169 -25.73 -17.65 6.37
CA GLU A 169 -25.80 -17.27 7.79
C GLU A 169 -27.24 -16.94 8.19
N GLU A 170 -28.01 -16.30 7.30
CA GLU A 170 -29.45 -16.07 7.51
C GLU A 170 -30.23 -17.39 7.57
N LYS A 171 -30.01 -18.31 6.62
CA LYS A 171 -30.61 -19.67 6.65
C LYS A 171 -30.26 -20.41 7.92
N LYS A 172 -28.98 -20.43 8.30
CA LYS A 172 -28.50 -21.06 9.54
C LYS A 172 -29.17 -20.44 10.77
N ASN A 173 -29.35 -19.12 10.79
CA ASN A 173 -30.01 -18.43 11.91
C ASN A 173 -31.50 -18.79 11.99
N GLN A 174 -32.20 -18.89 10.85
CA GLN A 174 -33.59 -19.33 10.78
C GLN A 174 -33.75 -20.79 11.24
N GLU A 175 -32.95 -21.71 10.71
CA GLU A 175 -32.95 -23.11 11.12
C GLU A 175 -32.65 -23.27 12.62
N MET A 176 -31.67 -22.51 13.13
CA MET A 176 -31.35 -22.48 14.56
C MET A 176 -32.49 -21.89 15.40
N ALA A 177 -33.22 -20.89 14.90
CA ALA A 177 -34.37 -20.31 15.58
C ALA A 177 -35.53 -21.31 15.66
N GLU A 178 -35.88 -21.95 14.54
CA GLU A 178 -36.89 -23.00 14.48
C GLU A 178 -36.53 -24.20 15.37
N ALA A 179 -35.27 -24.63 15.34
CA ALA A 179 -34.77 -25.69 16.21
C ALA A 179 -34.86 -25.32 17.69
N ARG A 180 -34.55 -24.05 18.05
CA ARG A 180 -34.71 -23.54 19.42
C ARG A 180 -36.18 -23.51 19.85
N GLU A 181 -37.10 -23.12 18.98
CA GLU A 181 -38.53 -23.13 19.28
C GLU A 181 -39.07 -24.55 19.46
N ARG A 182 -38.74 -25.45 18.53
CA ARG A 182 -39.10 -26.87 18.62
C ARG A 182 -38.59 -27.49 19.91
N PHE A 183 -37.32 -27.25 20.23
CA PHE A 183 -36.70 -27.75 21.45
C PHE A 183 -37.36 -27.21 22.73
N LYS A 184 -37.77 -25.93 22.76
CA LYS A 184 -38.52 -25.34 23.88
C LYS A 184 -39.92 -25.93 24.05
N ARG A 185 -40.60 -26.26 22.94
CA ARG A 185 -41.93 -26.92 22.98
C ARG A 185 -41.83 -28.35 23.49
N GLU A 186 -40.81 -29.08 23.04
CA GLU A 186 -40.58 -30.47 23.44
C GLU A 186 -40.03 -30.59 24.88
N ASN A 187 -39.31 -29.57 25.36
CA ASN A 187 -38.66 -29.59 26.68
C ASN A 187 -38.94 -28.31 27.50
N PRO A 188 -40.16 -28.14 28.03
CA PRO A 188 -40.55 -26.93 28.77
C PRO A 188 -39.80 -26.74 30.10
N ASP A 189 -39.36 -27.83 30.74
CA ASP A 189 -38.62 -27.80 32.01
C ASP A 189 -37.10 -27.69 31.84
N TYR A 190 -36.60 -27.66 30.60
CA TYR A 190 -35.17 -27.62 30.34
C TYR A 190 -34.56 -26.25 30.66
N LYS A 191 -33.65 -26.24 31.64
CA LYS A 191 -32.76 -25.10 31.89
C LYS A 191 -31.40 -25.40 31.26
N PRO A 192 -30.93 -24.58 30.28
CA PRO A 192 -29.63 -24.81 29.68
C PRO A 192 -28.55 -24.76 30.77
N PRO A 193 -27.71 -25.79 30.90
CA PRO A 193 -26.56 -25.70 31.79
C PRO A 193 -25.69 -24.55 31.29
N LYS A 194 -25.26 -23.66 32.19
CA LYS A 194 -24.31 -22.61 31.83
C LYS A 194 -23.05 -23.31 31.31
N PRO A 195 -22.66 -23.12 30.03
CA PRO A 195 -21.47 -23.77 29.52
C PRO A 195 -20.28 -23.31 30.37
N ALA A 196 -19.65 -24.26 31.07
CA ALA A 196 -18.43 -23.99 31.80
C ALA A 196 -17.36 -23.70 30.75
N ARG A 197 -17.08 -22.41 30.52
CA ARG A 197 -16.00 -22.00 29.62
C ARG A 197 -14.70 -22.48 30.26
N LEU A 198 -14.18 -23.61 29.80
CA LEU A 198 -12.84 -24.07 30.18
C LEU A 198 -11.89 -22.90 29.91
N LYS A 199 -11.29 -22.35 30.97
CA LYS A 199 -10.24 -21.36 30.82
C LYS A 199 -9.13 -22.06 30.07
N LYS A 200 -8.95 -21.74 28.78
CA LYS A 200 -7.75 -22.14 28.05
C LYS A 200 -6.55 -21.77 28.92
N GLU A 201 -5.67 -22.73 29.20
CA GLU A 201 -4.41 -22.44 29.87
C GLU A 201 -3.69 -21.39 29.03
N LYS A 202 -3.60 -20.17 29.58
CA LYS A 202 -2.79 -19.13 28.98
C LYS A 202 -1.35 -19.53 29.22
N MET A 203 -0.66 -20.00 28.17
CA MET A 203 0.79 -20.04 28.22
C MET A 203 1.29 -18.66 28.64
N PRO A 204 2.19 -18.57 29.64
CA PRO A 204 2.71 -17.29 30.10
C PRO A 204 3.46 -16.66 28.93
N SER A 205 2.83 -15.67 28.30
CA SER A 205 3.50 -14.78 27.37
C SER A 205 4.56 -14.02 28.19
N PRO A 206 5.79 -13.84 27.69
CA PRO A 206 6.72 -12.92 28.32
C PRO A 206 5.99 -11.59 28.53
N SER A 207 6.05 -11.01 29.73
CA SER A 207 5.35 -9.77 30.03
C SER A 207 5.93 -8.67 29.15
N GLN A 208 5.27 -8.39 28.03
CA GLN A 208 5.58 -7.19 27.27
C GLN A 208 5.19 -6.02 28.17
N ARG A 209 6.19 -5.24 28.59
CA ARG A 209 5.96 -3.98 29.29
C ARG A 209 5.21 -3.09 28.29
N LYS A 210 3.90 -2.94 28.46
CA LYS A 210 3.14 -1.96 27.67
C LYS A 210 3.80 -0.60 27.92
N PRO A 211 4.25 0.12 26.88
CA PRO A 211 4.72 1.48 27.07
C PRO A 211 3.63 2.27 27.79
N ALA A 212 4.02 3.17 28.68
CA ALA A 212 3.05 4.06 29.30
C ALA A 212 2.46 4.92 28.19
N ALA A 213 1.14 4.90 28.08
CA ALA A 213 0.37 5.83 27.26
C ALA A 213 0.85 7.27 27.57
N LYS A 214 1.40 7.95 26.57
CA LYS A 214 1.80 9.36 26.69
C LYS A 214 0.76 10.20 25.97
N GLY A 215 0.39 11.33 26.57
CA GLY A 215 -0.45 12.33 25.94
C GLY A 215 -1.86 12.44 26.52
N ILE A 216 -2.54 13.48 26.05
CA ILE A 216 -3.96 13.73 26.28
C ILE A 216 -4.76 12.67 25.50
N SER A 217 -5.94 12.29 26.00
CA SER A 217 -6.77 11.33 25.27
C SER A 217 -7.26 11.92 23.93
N ASN A 218 -7.29 11.13 22.87
CA ASN A 218 -7.71 11.59 21.54
C ASN A 218 -9.13 12.19 21.55
N TRP A 219 -10.02 11.67 22.40
CA TRP A 219 -11.35 12.25 22.59
C TRP A 219 -11.29 13.66 23.21
N THR A 220 -10.51 13.84 24.28
CA THR A 220 -10.36 15.16 24.91
C THR A 220 -9.75 16.17 23.94
N LEU A 221 -8.78 15.72 23.12
CA LEU A 221 -8.16 16.57 22.10
C LEU A 221 -9.15 16.96 21.01
N LEU A 222 -9.93 16.00 20.48
CA LEU A 222 -10.99 16.28 19.50
C LEU A 222 -12.03 17.24 20.06
N GLN A 223 -12.48 17.03 21.30
CA GLN A 223 -13.48 17.86 21.95
C GLN A 223 -13.00 19.30 22.13
N ALA A 224 -11.77 19.50 22.60
CA ALA A 224 -11.18 20.83 22.76
C ALA A 224 -11.07 21.57 21.42
N LEU A 225 -10.76 20.83 20.34
CA LEU A 225 -10.68 21.42 19.00
C LEU A 225 -12.05 21.72 18.41
N GLN A 226 -13.03 20.83 18.57
CA GLN A 226 -14.39 21.04 18.08
C GLN A 226 -15.15 22.16 18.81
N GLU A 227 -14.78 22.46 20.06
CA GLU A 227 -15.34 23.60 20.79
C GLU A 227 -15.01 24.94 20.12
N LYS A 228 -13.82 25.04 19.50
CA LYS A 228 -13.37 26.24 18.78
C LYS A 228 -13.62 26.18 17.27
N PHE A 229 -13.46 25.00 16.67
CA PHE A 229 -13.58 24.73 15.24
C PHE A 229 -14.59 23.59 15.00
N PRO A 230 -15.89 23.90 14.92
CA PRO A 230 -16.94 22.87 14.85
C PRO A 230 -16.92 22.05 13.55
N ASP A 231 -16.26 22.54 12.50
CA ASP A 231 -16.19 21.89 11.20
C ASP A 231 -15.13 20.76 11.12
N LEU A 232 -14.34 20.58 12.18
CA LEU A 232 -13.31 19.54 12.23
C LEU A 232 -13.93 18.14 12.37
N THR A 233 -13.54 17.24 11.48
CA THR A 233 -14.01 15.85 11.44
C THR A 233 -12.84 14.87 11.47
N VAL A 234 -13.09 13.62 11.88
CA VAL A 234 -12.08 12.56 11.84
C VAL A 234 -12.04 11.94 10.45
N HIS A 235 -10.84 11.76 9.88
CA HIS A 235 -10.65 11.14 8.57
C HIS A 235 -11.29 9.74 8.53
N ASP A 236 -11.95 9.40 7.42
CA ASP A 236 -12.77 8.20 7.19
C ASP A 236 -13.99 8.00 8.13
N HIS A 237 -14.13 8.82 9.19
CA HIS A 237 -15.18 8.70 10.19
C HIS A 237 -15.77 10.07 10.57
N PRO A 238 -16.50 10.74 9.65
CA PRO A 238 -17.06 12.07 9.90
C PRO A 238 -18.07 12.11 11.05
N ASN A 239 -18.72 10.98 11.36
CA ASN A 239 -19.69 10.83 12.45
C ASN A 239 -19.13 10.00 13.63
N ALA A 240 -17.80 10.00 13.84
CA ALA A 240 -17.16 9.20 14.87
C ALA A 240 -17.79 9.44 16.25
N THR A 241 -18.18 8.35 16.91
CA THR A 241 -18.73 8.43 18.26
C THR A 241 -17.62 8.67 19.30
N PRO A 242 -17.95 9.25 20.48
CA PRO A 242 -16.95 9.48 21.53
C PRO A 242 -16.20 8.22 21.97
N LYS A 243 -16.87 7.07 21.89
CA LYS A 243 -16.29 5.78 22.24
C LYS A 243 -15.26 5.32 21.22
N GLU A 244 -15.56 5.44 19.93
CA GLU A 244 -14.64 5.00 18.86
C GLU A 244 -13.34 5.80 18.90
N VAL A 245 -13.42 7.13 19.08
CA VAL A 245 -12.22 7.99 19.17
C VAL A 245 -11.42 7.70 20.45
N ALA A 246 -12.09 7.44 21.58
CA ALA A 246 -11.43 7.07 22.82
C ALA A 246 -10.74 5.70 22.75
N GLU A 247 -11.28 4.76 21.97
CA GLU A 247 -10.74 3.40 21.79
C GLU A 247 -9.44 3.36 20.96
N LEU A 248 -9.20 4.35 20.09
CA LEU A 248 -7.93 4.47 19.35
C LEU A 248 -6.70 4.55 20.27
N GLY A 249 -6.89 5.01 21.51
CA GLY A 249 -5.82 5.17 22.50
C GLY A 249 -4.92 6.37 22.22
N THR A 250 -4.18 6.83 23.23
CA THR A 250 -3.37 8.07 23.18
C THR A 250 -2.13 7.95 22.28
N ASP A 251 -1.66 6.71 22.03
CA ASP A 251 -0.48 6.48 21.21
C ASP A 251 -0.79 6.55 19.69
N TYR A 252 -2.06 6.45 19.32
CA TYR A 252 -2.51 6.54 17.94
C TYR A 252 -2.61 8.00 17.51
N VAL A 253 -2.08 8.31 16.32
CA VAL A 253 -2.14 9.67 15.76
C VAL A 253 -3.56 9.95 15.31
N LEU A 254 -4.21 10.94 15.91
CA LEU A 254 -5.54 11.36 15.49
C LEU A 254 -5.43 12.06 14.12
N ASP A 255 -6.20 11.62 13.12
CA ASP A 255 -6.23 12.21 11.77
C ASP A 255 -7.51 13.04 11.61
N LEU A 256 -7.35 14.36 11.49
CA LEU A 256 -8.45 15.33 11.40
C LEU A 256 -8.47 15.99 10.03
N VAL A 257 -9.67 16.11 9.46
CA VAL A 257 -9.93 16.87 8.23
C VAL A 257 -10.29 18.30 8.59
N VAL A 258 -9.58 19.25 7.97
CA VAL A 258 -9.73 20.69 8.16
C VAL A 258 -10.17 21.34 6.84
N PRO A 259 -11.17 22.23 6.86
CA PRO A 259 -11.49 23.07 5.70
C PRO A 259 -10.31 23.96 5.31
N LYS A 260 -10.12 24.19 4.00
CA LYS A 260 -9.00 24.97 3.46
C LYS A 260 -8.95 26.39 4.03
N GLU A 261 -10.11 27.00 4.24
CA GLU A 261 -10.26 28.37 4.74
C GLU A 261 -9.84 28.52 6.21
N GLN A 262 -9.85 27.43 6.98
CA GLN A 262 -9.50 27.42 8.40
C GLN A 262 -8.11 26.81 8.65
N TYR A 263 -7.43 26.34 7.60
CA TYR A 263 -6.18 25.58 7.72
C TYR A 263 -5.11 26.31 8.54
N LYS A 264 -4.77 27.56 8.17
CA LYS A 264 -3.73 28.32 8.87
C LYS A 264 -4.14 28.70 10.29
N GLU A 265 -5.40 29.06 10.50
CA GLU A 265 -5.93 29.44 11.82
C GLU A 265 -5.89 28.26 12.81
N VAL A 266 -6.27 27.07 12.36
CA VAL A 266 -6.21 25.84 13.17
C VAL A 266 -4.76 25.52 13.53
N VAL A 267 -3.84 25.55 12.56
CA VAL A 267 -2.41 25.29 12.81
C VAL A 267 -1.82 26.30 13.79
N GLN A 268 -2.16 27.59 13.66
CA GLN A 268 -1.72 28.63 14.58
C GLN A 268 -2.25 28.37 15.99
N TYR A 269 -3.54 28.04 16.14
CA TYR A 269 -4.13 27.74 17.44
C TYR A 269 -3.44 26.56 18.12
N LEU A 270 -3.19 25.46 17.39
CA LEU A 270 -2.53 24.26 17.92
C LEU A 270 -1.12 24.56 18.43
N LYS A 271 -0.42 25.50 17.79
CA LYS A 271 0.92 25.95 18.21
C LYS A 271 0.88 26.84 19.46
N GLU A 272 -0.05 27.78 19.52
CA GLU A 272 -0.12 28.82 20.57
C GLU A 272 -0.80 28.35 21.86
N ASP A 273 -1.70 27.36 21.75
CA ASP A 273 -2.45 26.84 22.88
C ASP A 273 -1.52 26.09 23.86
N LYS A 274 -1.48 26.55 25.11
CA LYS A 274 -0.59 26.02 26.15
C LYS A 274 -1.05 24.67 26.72
N ASP A 275 -2.32 24.32 26.52
CA ASP A 275 -2.89 23.08 27.01
C ASP A 275 -2.66 21.94 26.00
N LEU A 276 -2.72 22.23 24.71
CA LEU A 276 -2.38 21.28 23.64
C LEU A 276 -0.86 21.23 23.37
N SER A 277 -0.17 22.38 23.38
CA SER A 277 1.30 22.47 23.23
C SER A 277 1.86 21.72 22.01
N LEU A 278 1.20 21.77 20.84
CA LEU A 278 1.67 21.11 19.60
C LEU A 278 2.81 21.92 18.95
N GLU A 279 3.90 22.08 19.69
CA GLU A 279 5.03 22.95 19.33
C GLU A 279 5.97 22.32 18.30
N MET A 280 5.98 20.98 18.18
CA MET A 280 6.90 20.28 17.28
C MET A 280 6.21 19.89 15.98
N PHE A 281 6.63 20.55 14.91
CA PHE A 281 6.37 20.10 13.55
C PHE A 281 7.27 18.91 13.21
N ILE A 282 6.68 17.82 12.72
CA ILE A 282 7.42 16.61 12.30
C ILE A 282 7.63 16.62 10.79
N GLN A 283 6.55 16.78 10.02
CA GLN A 283 6.60 16.75 8.56
C GLN A 283 5.30 17.32 7.97
N LEU A 284 5.39 17.74 6.71
CA LEU A 284 4.27 18.01 5.83
C LEU A 284 4.45 17.18 4.56
N THR A 285 3.37 16.58 4.07
CA THR A 285 3.37 15.79 2.82
C THR A 285 2.08 16.00 2.04
N CYS A 286 2.05 15.53 0.80
CA CYS A 286 0.92 15.66 -0.11
C CYS A 286 0.53 14.29 -0.68
N VAL A 287 -0.77 14.03 -0.78
CA VAL A 287 -1.34 12.85 -1.45
C VAL A 287 -2.18 13.31 -2.63
N ASP A 288 -1.84 12.87 -3.84
CA ASP A 288 -2.63 13.13 -5.04
C ASP A 288 -3.77 12.12 -5.14
N TRP A 289 -5.03 12.55 -5.30
CA TRP A 289 -6.24 11.74 -5.52
C TRP A 289 -6.82 11.84 -6.94
N LYS A 290 -6.00 12.25 -7.93
CA LYS A 290 -6.37 12.60 -9.32
C LYS A 290 -7.14 13.91 -9.43
N GLU A 291 -8.23 14.07 -8.69
CA GLU A 291 -9.12 15.25 -8.74
C GLU A 291 -8.73 16.35 -7.74
N TYR A 292 -8.12 15.97 -6.62
CA TYR A 292 -7.69 16.87 -5.56
C TYR A 292 -6.39 16.38 -4.92
N PHE A 293 -5.78 17.22 -4.10
CA PHE A 293 -4.65 16.91 -3.25
C PHE A 293 -5.07 16.95 -1.78
N ASP A 294 -4.54 16.03 -0.97
CA ASP A 294 -4.58 16.13 0.49
C ASP A 294 -3.22 16.59 1.00
N ILE A 295 -3.17 17.77 1.61
CA ILE A 295 -2.01 18.24 2.38
C ILE A 295 -2.14 17.70 3.79
N VAL A 296 -1.14 16.92 4.24
CA VAL A 296 -1.13 16.29 5.56
C VAL A 296 0.03 16.83 6.39
N VAL A 297 -0.30 17.49 7.49
CA VAL A 297 0.65 18.05 8.46
C VAL A 297 0.69 17.16 9.69
N HIS A 298 1.89 16.83 10.15
CA HIS A 298 2.11 16.05 11.36
C HIS A 298 2.70 16.91 12.47
N LEU A 299 1.95 17.04 13.56
CA LEU A 299 2.33 17.79 14.75
C LEU A 299 2.47 16.87 15.97
N LEU A 300 3.37 17.22 16.88
CA LEU A 300 3.65 16.53 18.12
C LEU A 300 3.74 17.51 19.28
N SER A 301 3.10 17.17 20.39
CA SER A 301 3.32 17.83 21.67
C SER A 301 4.52 17.18 22.36
N VAL A 302 5.61 17.93 22.55
CA VAL A 302 6.82 17.41 23.23
C VAL A 302 6.58 17.22 24.71
N LYS A 303 5.78 18.10 25.31
CA LYS A 303 5.44 18.12 26.73
C LYS A 303 4.59 16.91 27.11
N ASP A 304 3.50 16.69 26.38
CA ASP A 304 2.51 15.66 26.74
C ASP A 304 2.68 14.38 25.91
N GLY A 305 3.21 14.47 24.68
CA GLY A 305 3.56 13.32 23.84
C GLY A 305 2.46 12.87 22.86
N HIS A 306 1.32 13.56 22.81
CA HIS A 306 0.25 13.28 21.86
C HIS A 306 0.58 13.82 20.46
N LYS A 307 0.01 13.19 19.42
CA LYS A 307 0.29 13.47 18.01
C LYS A 307 -1.00 13.72 17.24
N LEU A 308 -0.90 14.57 16.22
CA LEU A 308 -2.03 14.96 15.39
C LEU A 308 -1.61 14.98 13.91
N PHE A 309 -2.44 14.41 13.05
CA PHE A 309 -2.44 14.69 11.62
C PHE A 309 -3.56 15.69 11.31
N LEU A 310 -3.21 16.75 10.60
CA LEU A 310 -4.18 17.67 10.01
C LEU A 310 -4.15 17.45 8.51
N ARG A 311 -5.30 17.10 7.94
CA ARG A 311 -5.49 16.88 6.53
C ARG A 311 -6.33 18.01 5.97
N CYS A 312 -5.80 18.72 5.00
CA CYS A 312 -6.51 19.75 4.26
C CYS A 312 -6.66 19.30 2.81
N ARG A 313 -7.91 19.23 2.34
CA ARG A 313 -8.20 18.99 0.94
C ARG A 313 -8.00 20.27 0.13
N VAL A 314 -7.30 20.15 -1.00
CA VAL A 314 -7.05 21.22 -1.96
C VAL A 314 -7.43 20.71 -3.35
N ASP A 315 -8.50 21.24 -3.94
CA ASP A 315 -8.94 20.82 -5.27
C ASP A 315 -7.95 21.28 -6.36
N LYS A 316 -7.87 20.50 -7.45
CA LYS A 316 -7.04 20.86 -8.62
C LYS A 316 -7.85 21.80 -9.54
N GLU A 317 -7.67 23.11 -9.38
CA GLU A 317 -8.30 24.12 -10.23
C GLU A 317 -7.52 24.38 -11.53
N GLU A 318 -8.13 25.05 -12.52
CA GLU A 318 -7.47 25.40 -13.79
C GLU A 318 -6.21 26.26 -13.58
N ASP A 319 -6.23 27.13 -12.57
CA ASP A 319 -5.12 28.03 -12.21
C ASP A 319 -4.06 27.37 -11.31
N GLY A 320 -4.28 26.10 -10.92
CA GLY A 320 -3.42 25.31 -10.03
C GLY A 320 -3.98 25.17 -8.61
N ALA A 321 -3.33 24.30 -7.82
CA ALA A 321 -3.70 24.09 -6.42
C ALA A 321 -2.92 25.04 -5.50
N GLU A 322 -3.61 25.82 -4.68
CA GLU A 322 -3.01 26.77 -3.73
C GLU A 322 -3.52 26.56 -2.30
N ILE A 323 -2.66 26.80 -1.31
CA ILE A 323 -2.96 26.74 0.13
C ILE A 323 -2.08 27.74 0.90
N GLU A 324 -2.50 28.21 2.08
CA GLU A 324 -1.67 29.12 2.89
C GLU A 324 -0.40 28.45 3.43
N THR A 325 0.71 29.20 3.46
CA THR A 325 1.93 28.74 4.12
C THR A 325 1.77 28.69 5.64
N ILE A 326 2.41 27.70 6.26
CA ILE A 326 2.63 27.61 7.70
C ILE A 326 4.11 27.77 8.06
N SER A 327 4.97 28.18 7.12
CA SER A 327 6.41 28.39 7.32
C SER A 327 6.73 29.54 8.31
N ASP A 328 5.83 30.52 8.43
CA ASP A 328 5.87 31.58 9.43
C ASP A 328 5.55 31.07 10.85
N LEU A 329 4.73 30.02 10.95
CA LEU A 329 4.42 29.33 12.20
C LEU A 329 5.51 28.31 12.54
N TYR A 330 5.90 27.45 11.61
CA TYR A 330 6.93 26.43 11.82
C TYR A 330 8.02 26.60 10.77
N VAL A 331 9.19 27.07 11.19
CA VAL A 331 10.35 27.26 10.29
C VAL A 331 10.73 25.96 9.56
N GLY A 332 10.51 24.80 10.19
CA GLY A 332 10.74 23.50 9.57
C GLY A 332 9.82 23.20 8.38
N ALA A 333 8.65 23.85 8.27
CA ALA A 333 7.72 23.66 7.17
C ALA A 333 8.24 24.22 5.84
N ASP A 334 9.15 25.22 5.84
CA ASP A 334 9.73 25.81 4.61
C ASP A 334 10.23 24.74 3.64
N TRP A 335 11.01 23.79 4.13
CA TRP A 335 11.58 22.74 3.28
C TRP A 335 10.50 21.80 2.72
N HIS A 336 9.52 21.43 3.53
CA HIS A 336 8.47 20.49 3.14
C HIS A 336 7.45 21.11 2.18
N GLU A 337 7.08 22.38 2.40
CA GLU A 337 6.20 23.12 1.49
C GLU A 337 6.85 23.28 0.11
N ARG A 338 8.16 23.55 0.08
CA ARG A 338 8.93 23.61 -1.18
C ARG A 338 9.09 22.24 -1.84
N GLU A 339 9.24 21.17 -1.06
CA GLU A 339 9.23 19.79 -1.58
C GLU A 339 7.89 19.47 -2.24
N VAL A 340 6.78 19.79 -1.57
CA VAL A 340 5.43 19.58 -2.11
C VAL A 340 5.22 20.41 -3.36
N TYR A 341 5.65 21.68 -3.39
CA TYR A 341 5.62 22.50 -4.59
C TYR A 341 6.43 21.90 -5.73
N ASP A 342 7.66 21.46 -5.47
CA ASP A 342 8.53 20.94 -6.52
C ASP A 342 7.99 19.61 -7.08
N MET A 343 7.48 18.74 -6.21
CA MET A 343 7.05 17.39 -6.57
C MET A 343 5.60 17.27 -7.06
N PHE A 344 4.68 18.07 -6.51
CA PHE A 344 3.23 18.02 -6.77
C PHE A 344 2.66 19.31 -7.38
N GLY A 345 3.39 20.43 -7.34
CA GLY A 345 2.96 21.68 -7.92
C GLY A 345 1.98 22.50 -7.09
N VAL A 346 1.68 22.09 -5.86
CA VAL A 346 0.85 22.88 -4.94
C VAL A 346 1.62 24.11 -4.49
N ARG A 347 1.02 25.30 -4.67
CA ARG A 347 1.63 26.58 -4.29
C ARG A 347 1.21 26.96 -2.87
N PHE A 348 2.18 27.40 -2.08
CA PHE A 348 1.95 27.94 -0.75
C PHE A 348 1.93 29.46 -0.81
N THR A 349 0.78 30.08 -0.53
CA THR A 349 0.64 31.55 -0.54
C THR A 349 1.40 32.15 0.64
N ASP A 350 1.98 33.34 0.43
CA ASP A 350 2.83 34.07 1.40
C ASP A 350 4.12 33.35 1.84
N HIS A 351 4.49 32.24 1.19
CA HIS A 351 5.74 31.54 1.49
C HIS A 351 6.98 32.39 1.09
N PRO A 352 8.01 32.52 1.96
CA PRO A 352 9.15 33.42 1.75
C PRO A 352 10.02 33.07 0.53
N ASP A 353 10.16 31.77 0.21
CA ASP A 353 10.95 31.29 -0.93
C ASP A 353 10.36 30.05 -1.62
N MET A 354 9.55 30.25 -2.67
CA MET A 354 8.94 29.16 -3.45
C MET A 354 9.80 28.71 -4.65
N ARG A 355 11.11 28.57 -4.46
CA ARG A 355 12.01 28.00 -5.47
C ARG A 355 12.09 26.48 -5.34
N ARG A 356 12.09 25.78 -6.49
CA ARG A 356 12.38 24.35 -6.62
C ARG A 356 13.67 23.96 -5.90
N ILE A 357 13.70 22.79 -5.26
CA ILE A 357 14.81 22.32 -4.43
C ILE A 357 15.48 21.06 -4.96
N TYR A 358 14.73 20.16 -5.60
CA TYR A 358 15.21 18.90 -6.14
C TYR A 358 15.28 18.93 -7.67
N LEU A 359 14.28 19.52 -8.33
CA LEU A 359 14.21 19.54 -9.79
C LEU A 359 14.96 20.75 -10.35
N LYS A 360 15.45 20.59 -11.59
CA LYS A 360 16.01 21.71 -12.33
C LYS A 360 14.91 22.74 -12.62
N LYS A 361 15.30 24.01 -12.77
CA LYS A 361 14.38 25.13 -13.03
C LYS A 361 13.54 24.93 -14.30
N ASP A 362 14.10 24.21 -15.27
CA ASP A 362 13.52 23.89 -16.58
C ASP A 362 12.87 22.50 -16.63
N PHE A 363 12.79 21.78 -15.50
CA PHE A 363 12.15 20.46 -15.48
C PHE A 363 10.65 20.60 -15.81
N PRO A 364 10.13 19.86 -16.81
CA PRO A 364 8.74 19.95 -17.18
C PRO A 364 7.87 19.33 -16.07
N GLY A 365 6.89 20.08 -15.56
CA GLY A 365 5.87 19.57 -14.64
C GLY A 365 6.37 19.15 -13.24
N HIS A 366 5.65 18.16 -12.67
CA HIS A 366 5.70 17.73 -11.26
C HIS A 366 5.62 16.19 -11.16
N PRO A 367 6.74 15.50 -10.86
CA PRO A 367 6.87 14.06 -11.08
C PRO A 367 6.00 13.17 -10.17
N LEU A 368 5.61 13.66 -8.98
CA LEU A 368 4.76 12.90 -8.06
C LEU A 368 3.26 13.09 -8.33
N CYS A 369 2.88 13.98 -9.25
CA CYS A 369 1.52 14.01 -9.78
C CYS A 369 1.23 12.73 -10.58
N LYS A 370 0.01 12.23 -10.44
CA LYS A 370 -0.46 11.02 -11.15
C LYS A 370 -0.71 11.29 -12.64
N ASP A 371 -1.09 12.51 -12.97
CA ASP A 371 -1.32 13.03 -14.32
C ASP A 371 -0.02 13.45 -15.02
N PHE A 372 1.11 13.46 -14.32
CA PHE A 372 2.38 13.82 -14.93
C PHE A 372 2.90 12.72 -15.85
N GLU A 373 2.98 13.05 -17.14
CA GLU A 373 3.61 12.26 -18.19
C GLU A 373 5.00 12.85 -18.54
N ASP A 374 6.05 12.05 -18.36
CA ASP A 374 7.40 12.43 -18.79
C ASP A 374 7.60 12.00 -20.25
N THR A 375 7.42 12.94 -21.17
CA THR A 375 7.62 12.69 -22.62
C THR A 375 9.03 12.21 -22.98
N SER A 376 10.03 12.41 -22.11
CA SER A 376 11.37 11.85 -22.31
C SER A 376 11.47 10.36 -21.97
N ARG A 377 10.52 9.83 -21.18
CA ARG A 377 10.38 8.40 -20.86
C ARG A 377 9.43 7.68 -21.80
N VAL A 378 8.49 8.40 -22.42
CA VAL A 378 7.69 7.87 -23.52
C VAL A 378 8.58 7.77 -24.76
N ILE A 379 9.37 6.70 -24.84
CA ILE A 379 10.02 6.32 -26.09
C ILE A 379 8.90 5.92 -27.04
N VAL A 380 8.38 6.89 -27.81
CA VAL A 380 7.53 6.60 -28.96
C VAL A 380 8.39 5.82 -29.93
N ARG A 381 8.25 4.49 -29.90
CA ARG A 381 8.91 3.61 -30.84
C ARG A 381 8.13 3.69 -32.15
N PRO A 382 8.73 4.18 -33.24
CA PRO A 382 8.09 4.16 -34.54
C PRO A 382 8.20 2.73 -35.09
N TYR A 383 7.34 1.83 -34.64
CA TYR A 383 7.13 0.53 -35.27
C TYR A 383 5.63 0.28 -35.41
#